data_AF-A0A7Y0C499-F1
#
_entry.id   AF-A0A7Y0C499-F1
#
_cell.length_a   1.000
_cell.length_b   1.000
_cell.length_c   1.000
_cell.angle_alpha   90.00
_cell.angle_beta   90.00
_cell.angle_gamma   90.00
#
_symmetry.space_group_name_H-M   'P 1'
#
loop_
_entity.id
_entity.type
_entity.pdbx_description
1 polymer ?
#
loop_
_entity_poly.entity_id
_entity_poly.type
_entity_poly.pdbx_seq_one_letter_code
_entity_poly.pdbx_strand_id
1 'polypeptide(L)'
;MSSPLLGHLAQEEAAIGEFIDLLDQEAAAMTHGNFSDLPELANRKSQLADQIVLLSHRREMEQVSLGYAAGRSGADAIAAAGGEALQNAWHNLRERAALAHERNHRNGVMIHTHLDFTRQSISFLQAKGQPLYGPDGTHSTGASSGNSLALG
;
A
#
# COMPACT_ATOMS: atom_id res chain seq x y z
N MET A 1 -8.11 -36.34 5.11
CA MET A 1 -7.21 -35.72 4.11
C MET A 1 -7.31 -34.18 4.10
N SER A 2 -8.15 -33.54 4.92
CA SER A 2 -8.39 -32.10 4.96
C SER A 2 -7.55 -31.30 5.98
N SER A 3 -6.93 -31.94 6.98
CA SER A 3 -6.10 -31.25 7.99
C SER A 3 -4.88 -30.46 7.45
N PRO A 4 -4.09 -30.94 6.48
CA PRO A 4 -2.88 -30.21 6.08
C PRO A 4 -3.20 -28.88 5.39
N LEU A 5 -4.19 -28.88 4.48
CA LEU A 5 -4.63 -27.68 3.79
C LEU A 5 -5.27 -26.65 4.74
N LEU A 6 -6.03 -27.13 5.73
CA LEU A 6 -6.64 -26.25 6.74
C LEU A 6 -5.56 -25.58 7.61
N GLY A 7 -4.55 -26.34 8.04
CA GLY A 7 -3.39 -25.79 8.76
C GLY A 7 -2.57 -24.82 7.91
N HIS A 8 -2.53 -25.02 6.60
CA HIS A 8 -1.84 -24.12 5.68
C HIS A 8 -2.62 -22.82 5.44
N LEU A 9 -3.95 -22.89 5.27
CA LEU A 9 -4.81 -21.69 5.22
C LEU A 9 -4.74 -20.86 6.51
N ALA A 10 -4.64 -21.51 7.68
CA ALA A 10 -4.46 -20.82 8.94
C ALA A 10 -3.12 -20.06 9.03
N GLN A 11 -2.05 -20.61 8.45
CA GLN A 11 -0.76 -19.91 8.35
C GLN A 11 -0.83 -18.71 7.41
N GLU A 12 -1.50 -18.85 6.27
CA GLU A 12 -1.73 -17.75 5.34
C GLU A 12 -2.60 -16.65 6.00
N GLU A 13 -3.62 -17.04 6.75
CA GLU A 13 -4.48 -16.11 7.50
C GLU A 13 -3.68 -15.33 8.55
N ALA A 14 -2.82 -16.00 9.31
CA ALA A 14 -1.96 -15.38 10.31
C ALA A 14 -0.98 -14.37 9.68
N ALA A 15 -0.31 -14.76 8.59
CA ALA A 15 0.62 -13.87 7.88
C ALA A 15 -0.08 -12.62 7.32
N ILE A 16 -1.29 -12.76 6.78
CA ILE A 16 -2.09 -11.60 6.33
C ILE A 16 -2.54 -10.76 7.53
N GLY A 17 -2.86 -11.37 8.67
CA GLY A 17 -3.15 -10.67 9.93
C GLY A 17 -1.99 -9.78 10.38
N GLU A 18 -0.78 -10.34 10.45
CA GLU A 18 0.44 -9.58 10.76
C GLU A 18 0.68 -8.44 9.76
N PHE A 19 0.33 -8.65 8.49
CA PHE A 19 0.48 -7.64 7.44
C PHE A 19 -0.50 -6.48 7.64
N ILE A 20 -1.73 -6.76 8.05
CA ILE A 20 -2.72 -5.74 8.41
C ILE A 20 -2.23 -4.91 9.60
N ASP A 21 -1.71 -5.57 10.64
CA ASP A 21 -1.19 -4.88 11.83
C ASP A 21 -0.02 -3.97 11.48
N LEU A 22 0.85 -4.41 10.56
CA LEU A 22 1.95 -3.60 10.06
C LEU A 22 1.48 -2.40 9.23
N LEU A 23 0.45 -2.57 8.40
CA LEU A 23 -0.17 -1.46 7.66
C LEU A 23 -0.79 -0.43 8.61
N ASP A 24 -1.35 -0.86 9.74
CA ASP A 24 -1.88 0.07 10.73
C ASP A 24 -0.79 0.81 11.50
N GLN A 25 0.34 0.16 11.77
CA GLN A 25 1.54 0.83 12.29
C GLN A 25 2.09 1.88 11.31
N GLU A 26 2.16 1.54 10.02
CA GLU A 26 2.58 2.47 8.95
C GLU A 26 1.64 3.68 8.87
N ALA A 27 0.32 3.46 8.92
CA ALA A 27 -0.65 4.55 8.95
C ALA A 27 -0.46 5.45 10.19
N ALA A 28 -0.31 4.85 11.37
CA ALA A 28 -0.09 5.58 12.61
C ALA A 28 1.21 6.40 12.56
N ALA A 29 2.32 5.84 12.07
CA ALA A 29 3.58 6.54 11.93
C ALA A 29 3.44 7.78 11.02
N MET A 30 2.75 7.65 9.88
CA MET A 30 2.49 8.76 8.98
C MET A 30 1.57 9.83 9.61
N THR A 31 0.51 9.43 10.31
CA THR A 31 -0.41 10.36 10.98
C THR A 31 0.27 11.17 12.10
N HIS A 32 1.16 10.54 12.86
CA HIS A 32 1.87 11.22 13.96
C HIS A 32 3.16 11.93 13.51
N GLY A 33 3.54 11.80 12.23
CA GLY A 33 4.76 12.39 11.69
C GLY A 33 6.06 11.68 12.13
N ASN A 34 5.97 10.43 12.57
CA ASN A 34 7.09 9.60 13.00
C ASN A 34 7.76 8.94 11.79
N PHE A 35 8.35 9.75 10.91
CA PHE A 35 8.96 9.27 9.66
C PHE A 35 10.28 8.50 9.87
N SER A 36 10.85 8.51 11.10
CA SER A 36 12.04 7.73 11.46
C SER A 36 11.83 6.22 11.38
N ASP A 37 10.60 5.77 11.61
CA ASP A 37 10.28 4.35 11.77
C ASP A 37 9.86 3.71 10.43
N LEU A 38 9.54 4.54 9.43
CA LEU A 38 9.08 4.09 8.11
C LEU A 38 10.07 3.18 7.37
N PRO A 39 11.40 3.39 7.39
CA PRO A 39 12.33 2.49 6.73
C PRO A 39 12.29 1.07 7.31
N GLU A 40 12.16 0.94 8.63
CA GLU A 40 12.05 -0.36 9.29
C GLU A 40 10.71 -1.03 8.97
N LEU A 41 9.61 -0.28 9.04
CA LEU A 41 8.27 -0.76 8.68
C LEU A 41 8.21 -1.22 7.22
N ALA A 42 8.82 -0.48 6.30
CA ALA A 42 8.90 -0.84 4.88
C ALA A 42 9.68 -2.15 4.65
N ASN A 43 10.80 -2.36 5.36
CA ASN A 43 11.56 -3.61 5.28
C ASN A 43 10.74 -4.81 5.78
N ARG A 44 10.06 -4.67 6.92
CA ARG A 44 9.17 -5.72 7.45
C ARG A 44 8.02 -6.01 6.49
N LYS A 45 7.47 -4.98 5.85
CA LYS A 45 6.38 -5.09 4.88
C LYS A 45 6.77 -5.90 3.67
N SER A 46 7.97 -5.66 3.13
CA SER A 46 8.52 -6.46 2.02
C SER A 46 8.73 -7.92 2.41
N GLN A 47 9.35 -8.19 3.57
CA GLN A 47 9.58 -9.56 4.04
C GLN A 47 8.27 -10.35 4.21
N LEU A 48 7.26 -9.71 4.79
CA LEU A 48 5.97 -10.34 5.03
C LEU A 48 5.17 -10.51 3.73
N ALA A 49 5.28 -9.57 2.78
CA ALA A 49 4.71 -9.73 1.45
C ALA A 49 5.32 -10.93 0.70
N ASP A 50 6.64 -11.11 0.77
CA ASP A 50 7.33 -12.28 0.18
C ASP A 50 6.86 -13.59 0.83
N GLN A 51 6.67 -13.59 2.16
CA GLN A 51 6.13 -14.74 2.88
C GLN A 51 4.71 -15.10 2.45
N ILE A 52 3.83 -14.10 2.29
CA ILE A 52 2.45 -14.31 1.81
C ILE A 52 2.46 -14.91 0.40
N VAL A 53 3.33 -14.41 -0.49
CA VAL A 53 3.49 -14.96 -1.85
C VAL A 53 3.92 -16.42 -1.81
N LEU A 54 4.88 -16.78 -0.96
CA LEU A 54 5.34 -18.16 -0.79
C LEU A 54 4.21 -19.09 -0.30
N LEU A 55 3.43 -18.65 0.68
CA LEU A 55 2.28 -19.39 1.20
C LEU A 55 1.21 -19.56 0.12
N SER A 56 0.88 -18.50 -0.62
CA SER A 56 -0.04 -18.58 -1.75
C SER A 56 0.41 -19.59 -2.82
N HIS A 57 1.70 -19.61 -3.18
CA HIS A 57 2.23 -20.60 -4.12
C HIS A 57 2.16 -22.03 -3.59
N ARG A 58 2.51 -22.26 -2.32
CA ARG A 58 2.36 -23.59 -1.72
C ARG A 58 0.90 -24.05 -1.76
N ARG A 59 -0.04 -23.12 -1.53
CA ARG A 59 -1.47 -23.41 -1.53
C ARG A 59 -1.87 -23.85 -2.93
N GLU A 60 -1.47 -23.12 -3.97
CA GLU A 60 -1.72 -23.48 -5.36
C GLU A 60 -1.13 -24.84 -5.74
N MET A 61 0.09 -25.17 -5.30
CA MET A 61 0.68 -26.48 -5.52
C MET A 61 -0.13 -27.61 -4.87
N GLU A 62 -0.58 -27.42 -3.63
CA GLU A 62 -1.46 -28.36 -2.93
C GLU A 62 -2.79 -28.54 -3.68
N GLN A 63 -3.40 -27.45 -4.18
CA GLN A 63 -4.63 -27.54 -4.96
C GLN A 63 -4.46 -28.37 -6.23
N VAL A 64 -3.39 -28.13 -6.97
CA VAL A 64 -3.06 -28.86 -8.20
C VAL A 64 -2.81 -30.33 -7.91
N SER A 65 -2.11 -30.64 -6.82
CA SER A 65 -1.89 -32.04 -6.39
C SER A 65 -3.18 -32.79 -6.03
N LEU A 66 -4.20 -32.06 -5.60
CA LEU A 66 -5.53 -32.60 -5.29
C LEU A 66 -6.44 -32.67 -6.54
N GLY A 67 -5.95 -32.26 -7.70
CA GLY A 67 -6.66 -32.32 -8.99
C GLY A 67 -7.51 -31.08 -9.30
N TYR A 68 -7.32 -29.98 -8.57
CA TYR A 68 -8.02 -28.72 -8.80
C TYR A 68 -7.15 -27.73 -9.57
N ALA A 69 -7.79 -26.71 -10.16
CA ALA A 69 -7.05 -25.65 -10.84
C ALA A 69 -6.14 -24.88 -9.86
N ALA A 70 -5.11 -24.21 -10.36
CA ALA A 70 -4.37 -23.25 -9.55
C ALA A 70 -5.19 -21.96 -9.35
N GLY A 71 -4.89 -21.22 -8.29
CA GLY A 71 -5.45 -19.89 -8.04
C GLY A 71 -6.78 -19.90 -7.27
N ARG A 72 -7.60 -18.88 -7.51
CA ARG A 72 -8.86 -18.67 -6.75
C ARG A 72 -9.92 -19.71 -7.08
N SER A 73 -10.11 -20.05 -8.35
CA SER A 73 -11.15 -21.00 -8.77
C SER A 73 -10.93 -22.40 -8.20
N GLY A 74 -9.67 -22.84 -8.12
CA GLY A 74 -9.29 -24.09 -7.46
C GLY A 74 -9.53 -24.04 -5.96
N ALA A 75 -9.14 -22.96 -5.30
CA ALA A 75 -9.38 -22.76 -3.87
C ALA A 75 -10.87 -22.78 -3.52
N ASP A 76 -11.71 -22.09 -4.29
CA ASP A 76 -13.17 -22.08 -4.12
C ASP A 76 -13.74 -23.51 -4.27
N ALA A 77 -13.27 -24.27 -5.28
CA ALA A 77 -13.71 -25.64 -5.53
C ALA A 77 -13.27 -26.62 -4.42
N ILE A 78 -12.05 -26.46 -3.89
CA ILE A 78 -11.56 -27.28 -2.79
C ILE A 78 -12.26 -26.95 -1.49
N ALA A 79 -12.47 -25.67 -1.20
CA ALA A 79 -13.26 -25.23 -0.06
C ALA A 79 -14.67 -25.83 -0.11
N ALA A 80 -15.34 -25.75 -1.27
CA ALA A 80 -16.66 -26.35 -1.48
C ALA A 80 -16.68 -27.86 -1.20
N ALA A 81 -15.65 -28.59 -1.64
CA ALA A 81 -15.54 -30.04 -1.47
C ALA A 81 -15.01 -30.47 -0.07
N GLY A 82 -14.32 -29.59 0.65
CA GLY A 82 -13.60 -29.91 1.88
C GLY A 82 -14.39 -29.79 3.19
N GLY A 83 -15.68 -29.42 3.10
CA GLY A 83 -16.59 -29.27 4.24
C GLY A 83 -16.52 -27.88 4.90
N GLU A 84 -17.39 -27.67 5.89
CA GLU A 84 -17.65 -26.36 6.50
C GLU A 84 -16.39 -25.69 7.08
N ALA A 85 -15.53 -26.45 7.75
CA ALA A 85 -14.32 -25.90 8.36
C ALA A 85 -13.36 -25.29 7.32
N LEU A 86 -13.25 -25.91 6.14
CA LEU A 86 -12.39 -25.42 5.07
C LEU A 86 -13.04 -24.25 4.32
N GLN A 87 -14.37 -24.27 4.15
CA GLN A 87 -15.11 -23.13 3.62
C GLN A 87 -14.93 -21.89 4.51
N ASN A 88 -15.06 -22.06 5.82
CA ASN A 88 -14.89 -20.96 6.78
C ASN A 88 -13.45 -20.43 6.77
N ALA A 89 -12.44 -21.31 6.78
CA ALA A 89 -11.03 -20.87 6.70
C ALA A 89 -10.73 -20.09 5.41
N TRP A 90 -11.24 -20.58 4.26
CA TRP A 90 -11.07 -19.90 2.99
C TRP A 90 -11.81 -18.56 2.92
N HIS A 91 -13.01 -18.50 3.49
CA HIS A 91 -13.78 -17.26 3.61
C HIS A 91 -13.04 -16.22 4.45
N ASN A 92 -12.60 -16.58 5.65
CA ASN A 92 -11.84 -15.70 6.55
C ASN A 92 -10.57 -15.17 5.88
N LEU A 93 -9.83 -16.05 5.18
CA LEU A 93 -8.63 -15.64 4.46
C LEU A 93 -8.95 -14.59 3.38
N ARG A 94 -10.04 -14.77 2.64
CA ARG A 94 -10.49 -13.80 1.62
C ARG A 94 -10.90 -12.46 2.23
N GLU A 95 -11.60 -12.47 3.36
CA GLU A 95 -11.98 -11.25 4.06
C GLU A 95 -10.74 -10.49 4.55
N ARG A 96 -9.76 -11.18 5.15
CA ARG A 96 -8.51 -10.55 5.56
C ARG A 96 -7.71 -10.01 4.39
N ALA A 97 -7.62 -10.75 3.28
CA ALA A 97 -6.94 -10.27 2.08
C ALA A 97 -7.59 -8.99 1.53
N ALA A 98 -8.92 -8.91 1.54
CA ALA A 98 -9.64 -7.69 1.15
C ALA A 98 -9.36 -6.52 2.10
N LEU A 99 -9.34 -6.77 3.41
CA LEU A 99 -8.99 -5.76 4.40
C LEU A 99 -7.55 -5.27 4.24
N ALA A 100 -6.58 -6.17 4.02
CA ALA A 100 -5.19 -5.83 3.76
C ALA A 100 -5.05 -4.95 2.51
N HIS A 101 -5.77 -5.26 1.44
CA HIS A 101 -5.78 -4.46 0.21
C HIS A 101 -6.29 -3.04 0.47
N GLU A 102 -7.41 -2.89 1.19
CA GLU A 102 -7.98 -1.59 1.53
C GLU A 102 -7.01 -0.74 2.39
N ARG A 103 -6.40 -1.36 3.42
CA ARG A 103 -5.42 -0.68 4.29
C ARG A 103 -4.19 -0.26 3.51
N ASN A 104 -3.69 -1.10 2.61
CA ASN A 104 -2.54 -0.78 1.76
C ASN A 104 -2.88 0.35 0.78
N HIS A 105 -4.08 0.37 0.21
CA HIS A 105 -4.55 1.45 -0.65
C HIS A 105 -4.60 2.78 0.11
N ARG A 106 -5.21 2.80 1.30
CA ARG A 106 -5.26 3.98 2.18
C ARG A 106 -3.86 4.52 2.48
N ASN A 107 -2.93 3.66 2.86
CA ASN A 107 -1.56 4.06 3.14
C ASN A 107 -0.88 4.63 1.89
N GLY A 108 -1.11 4.02 0.73
CA GLY A 108 -0.64 4.54 -0.56
C GLY A 108 -1.10 5.98 -0.82
N VAL A 109 -2.38 6.29 -0.59
CA VAL A 109 -2.92 7.66 -0.74
C VAL A 109 -2.24 8.65 0.24
N MET A 110 -2.01 8.23 1.48
CA MET A 110 -1.31 9.06 2.48
C MET A 110 0.13 9.38 2.05
N ILE A 111 0.87 8.37 1.58
CA ILE A 111 2.25 8.53 1.09
C ILE A 111 2.29 9.56 -0.05
N HIS A 112 1.41 9.44 -1.05
CA HIS A 112 1.36 10.38 -2.17
C HIS A 112 1.05 11.81 -1.71
N THR A 113 0.08 11.95 -0.80
CA THR A 113 -0.30 13.26 -0.23
C THR A 113 0.87 13.94 0.49
N HIS A 114 1.62 13.18 1.30
CA HIS A 114 2.81 13.69 1.97
C HIS A 114 3.90 14.10 0.98
N LEU A 115 4.17 13.28 -0.04
CA LEU A 115 5.17 13.60 -1.07
C LEU A 115 4.83 14.87 -1.85
N ASP A 116 3.57 15.06 -2.22
CA ASP A 116 3.11 16.26 -2.93
C ASP A 116 3.28 17.51 -2.07
N PHE A 117 2.90 17.45 -0.80
CA PHE A 117 3.10 18.55 0.16
C PHE A 117 4.59 18.88 0.34
N THR A 118 5.46 17.87 0.50
CA THR A 118 6.91 18.07 0.65
C THR A 118 7.50 18.71 -0.61
N ARG A 119 7.13 18.24 -1.81
CA ARG A 119 7.59 18.82 -3.09
C ARG A 119 7.16 20.28 -3.24
N GLN A 120 5.90 20.59 -2.91
CA GLN A 120 5.40 21.97 -2.93
C GLN A 120 6.14 22.86 -1.92
N SER A 121 6.41 22.35 -0.72
CA SER A 121 7.15 23.07 0.32
C SER A 121 8.60 23.37 -0.10
N ILE A 122 9.29 22.38 -0.69
CA ILE A 122 10.64 22.56 -1.24
C ILE A 122 10.61 23.59 -2.37
N SER A 123 9.66 23.48 -3.31
CA SER A 123 9.50 24.44 -4.40
C SER A 123 9.29 25.86 -3.89
N PHE A 124 8.45 26.04 -2.88
CA PHE A 124 8.22 27.34 -2.24
C PHE A 124 9.49 27.90 -1.57
N LEU A 125 10.23 27.07 -0.83
CA LEU A 125 11.49 27.48 -0.20
C LEU A 125 12.56 27.84 -1.25
N GLN A 126 12.66 27.08 -2.34
CA GLN A 126 13.57 27.37 -3.45
C GLN A 126 13.19 28.65 -4.20
N ALA A 127 11.89 28.91 -4.39
CA ALA A 127 11.40 30.13 -5.04
C ALA A 127 11.75 31.39 -4.25
N LYS A 128 11.80 31.32 -2.91
CA LYS A 128 12.27 32.41 -2.04
C LYS A 128 13.77 32.71 -2.15
N GLY A 129 14.54 31.84 -2.80
CA GLY A 129 15.96 32.06 -3.12
C GLY A 129 16.19 32.90 -4.38
N GLN A 130 15.15 33.24 -5.15
CA GLN A 130 15.28 34.23 -6.22
C GLN A 130 15.21 35.63 -5.62
N PRO A 131 16.25 36.47 -5.79
CA PRO A 131 16.20 37.85 -5.32
C PRO A 131 15.01 38.56 -5.98
N LEU A 132 14.10 39.09 -5.18
CA LEU A 132 13.10 40.09 -5.61
C LEU A 132 13.75 41.39 -6.12
N TYR A 133 15.07 41.49 -6.01
CA TYR A 133 15.89 42.64 -6.27
C TYR A 133 17.19 42.22 -6.95
N GLY A 134 17.45 42.71 -8.15
CA GLY A 134 18.79 42.62 -8.74
C GLY A 134 19.79 43.46 -7.93
N PRO A 135 21.10 43.19 -8.01
CA PRO A 135 22.13 44.05 -7.39
C PRO A 135 22.05 45.52 -7.81
N ASP A 136 21.39 45.82 -8.95
CA ASP A 136 21.19 47.17 -9.50
C ASP A 136 19.89 47.87 -9.08
N GLY A 137 19.13 47.32 -8.14
CA GLY A 137 17.97 48.05 -7.63
C GLY A 137 16.63 47.78 -8.31
N THR A 138 16.63 46.94 -9.34
CA THR A 138 15.49 46.80 -10.25
C THR A 138 14.57 45.67 -9.79
N HIS A 139 13.29 46.00 -9.64
CA HIS A 139 12.24 45.01 -9.42
C HIS A 139 12.02 44.22 -10.71
N SER A 140 12.31 42.92 -10.69
CA SER A 140 11.77 42.00 -11.70
C SER A 140 10.34 41.66 -11.29
N THR A 141 9.39 42.53 -11.60
CA THR A 141 7.98 42.12 -11.62
C THR A 141 7.84 41.18 -12.80
N GLY A 142 7.65 39.89 -12.52
CA GLY A 142 7.33 38.89 -13.54
C GLY A 142 6.27 39.45 -14.48
N ALA A 143 6.54 39.33 -15.79
CA ALA A 143 5.78 39.98 -16.86
C ALA A 143 4.28 39.72 -16.76
N SER A 144 3.55 40.59 -16.06
CA SER A 144 2.12 40.73 -16.22
C SER A 144 1.91 41.61 -17.45
N SER A 145 1.54 40.97 -18.57
CA SER A 145 1.02 41.61 -19.77
C SER A 145 -0.25 42.40 -19.41
N GLY A 146 -0.06 43.64 -18.94
CA GLY A 146 -1.11 44.61 -18.71
C GLY A 146 -1.46 45.28 -20.02
N ASN A 147 -2.59 44.88 -20.59
CA ASN A 147 -3.19 45.42 -21.79
C ASN A 147 -3.23 46.95 -21.76
N SER A 148 -2.59 47.61 -22.73
CA SER A 148 -2.57 49.06 -22.88
C SER A 148 -3.97 49.57 -23.28
N LEU A 149 -4.66 50.25 -22.36
CA LEU A 149 -5.83 51.06 -22.66
C LEU A 149 -5.40 52.52 -22.80
N ALA A 150 -5.02 52.94 -24.01
CA ALA A 150 -5.00 54.34 -24.42
C ALA A 150 -4.83 54.43 -25.95
N LEU A 151 -5.94 54.60 -26.67
CA LEU A 151 -6.04 55.26 -27.98
C LEU A 151 -7.53 55.38 -28.32
N GLY A 152 -8.05 56.62 -28.28
CA GLY A 152 -9.44 56.97 -28.57
C GLY A 152 -9.85 58.23 -27.84
#